data_AF-G7ELI7-F1
#
_entry.id   AF-G7ELI7-F1
#
_cell.length_a   1.000
_cell.length_b   1.000
_cell.length_c   1.000
_cell.angle_alpha   90.00
_cell.angle_beta   90.00
_cell.angle_gamma   90.00
#
_symmetry.space_group_name_H-M   'P 1'
#
loop_
_entity.id
_entity.type
_entity.pdbx_description
1 polymer ?
#
loop_
_entity_poly.entity_id
_entity_poly.type
_entity_poly.pdbx_seq_one_letter_code
_entity_poly.pdbx_strand_id
1 'polypeptide(L)' 'MRELTKELKVGSQCGKCCGCTKKILNRKLIQIADVTDQVA' A
#
# COMPACT_ATOMS: atom_id res chain seq x y z
N MET A 1 3.38 -3.19 -2.69
CA MET A 1 4.69 -2.51 -2.57
C MET A 1 5.46 -2.50 -3.87
N ARG A 2 5.71 -3.64 -4.54
CA ARG A 2 6.47 -3.66 -5.81
C ARG A 2 5.90 -2.72 -6.88
N GLU A 3 4.60 -2.81 -7.16
CA GLU A 3 3.93 -1.92 -8.12
C GLU A 3 3.97 -0.46 -7.68
N LEU A 4 3.64 -0.20 -6.42
CA LEU A 4 3.67 1.15 -5.84
C LEU A 4 5.08 1.80 -5.92
N THR A 5 6.14 1.02 -5.71
CA THR A 5 7.52 1.50 -5.90
C THR A 5 7.84 1.73 -7.37
N LYS A 6 7.35 0.89 -8.29
CA LYS A 6 7.54 1.07 -9.73
C LYS A 6 6.85 2.34 -10.24
N GLU A 7 5.62 2.59 -9.82
CA GLU A 7 4.80 3.71 -10.29
C GLU A 7 5.17 5.03 -9.60
N LEU A 8 5.29 5.01 -8.26
CA LEU A 8 5.42 6.22 -7.45
C LEU A 8 6.84 6.42 -6.89
N LYS A 9 7.79 5.54 -7.26
CA LYS A 9 9.20 5.57 -6.79
C LYS A 9 9.35 5.56 -5.28
N VAL A 10 8.36 5.05 -4.55
CA VAL A 10 8.40 5.02 -3.09
C VAL A 10 9.52 4.09 -2.61
N GLY A 11 10.40 4.63 -1.76
CA GLY A 11 11.53 3.91 -1.19
C GLY A 11 12.78 3.88 -2.08
N SER A 12 12.78 4.51 -3.25
CA SER A 12 13.86 4.39 -4.24
C SER A 12 15.17 5.09 -3.86
N GLN A 13 15.17 5.97 -2.86
CA GLN A 13 16.35 6.74 -2.45
C GLN A 13 17.05 6.14 -1.22
N CYS A 14 16.45 6.30 -0.03
CA CYS A 14 17.05 5.86 1.23
C CYS A 14 16.21 4.80 1.97
N GLY A 15 15.05 4.40 1.41
CA GLY A 15 14.19 3.35 1.96
C GLY A 15 13.48 3.66 3.29
N LYS A 16 13.78 4.77 3.97
CA LYS A 16 13.22 5.09 5.30
C LYS A 16 11.69 5.21 5.31
N CYS A 17 11.08 5.58 4.18
CA CYS A 17 9.63 5.68 4.04
C CYS A 17 8.93 4.31 3.84
N CYS A 18 9.64 3.23 3.48
CA CYS A 18 9.04 1.95 3.13
C CYS A 18 8.15 1.36 4.23
N GLY A 19 8.55 1.49 5.50
CA GLY A 19 7.78 1.01 6.64
C GLY A 19 6.43 1.73 6.79
N CYS A 20 6.45 3.07 6.72
CA CYS A 20 5.24 3.88 6.77
C CYS A 20 4.31 3.58 5.59
N THR A 21 4.86 3.54 4.37
CA THR A 21 4.10 3.22 3.16
C THR A 21 3.45 1.85 3.23
N LYS A 22 4.17 0.82 3.69
CA LYS A 22 3.61 -0.54 3.83
C LYS A 22 2.45 -0.57 4.81
N LYS A 23 2.55 0.14 5.94
CA LYS A 23 1.47 0.24 6.93
C LYS A 23 0.20 0.86 6.34
N ILE A 24 0.34 1.95 5.60
CA ILE A 24 -0.78 2.64 4.93
C ILE A 24 -1.38 1.74 3.84
N LEU A 25 -0.53 1.12 3.01
CA LEU A 25 -0.96 0.23 1.94
C LEU A 25 -1.80 -0.92 2.49
N ASN A 26 -1.31 -1.61 3.52
CA ASN A 26 -2.03 -2.73 4.12
C ASN A 26 -3.39 -2.29 4.69
N ARG A 27 -3.47 -1.14 5.36
CA ARG A 27 -4.75 -0.61 5.86
C ARG A 27 -5.75 -0.35 4.73
N LYS A 28 -5.29 0.24 3.62
CA LYS A 28 -6.15 0.50 2.46
C LYS A 28 -6.62 -0.79 1.77
N LEU A 29 -5.75 -1.80 1.66
CA LEU A 29 -6.11 -3.10 1.08
C LEU A 29 -7.19 -3.81 1.90
N ILE A 30 -7.09 -3.77 3.23
CA ILE A 30 -8.13 -4.31 4.13
C ILE A 30 -9.47 -3.57 3.92
N GLN A 31 -9.44 -2.24 3.86
CA GLN A 31 -10.65 -1.44 3.61
C GLN A 31 -11.31 -1.78 2.28
N ILE A 32 -10.52 -1.98 1.22
CA ILE A 32 -11.05 -2.40 -0.08
C ILE A 32 -11.68 -3.79 0.01
N ALA A 33 -11.02 -4.74 0.68
CA ALA A 33 -11.54 -6.10 0.84
C ALA A 33 -12.85 -6.12 1.63
N ASP A 34 -12.92 -5.35 2.73
CA ASP A 34 -14.13 -5.21 3.56
C ASP A 34 -15.30 -4.60 2.77
N VAL A 35 -15.04 -3.56 1.98
CA VAL A 35 -16.06 -3.00 1.06
C VAL A 35 -16.48 -4.01 0.00
N THR A 36 -15.56 -4.86 -0.48
CA THR A 36 -15.86 -5.88 -1.50
C THR A 36 -16.76 -6.98 -0.95
N ASP A 37 -16.58 -7.36 0.32
CA ASP A 37 -17.41 -8.37 1.01
C ASP A 37 -18.83 -7.87 1.26
N GLN A 38 -19.00 -6.58 1.59
CA GLN A 38 -20.31 -5.97 1.89
C GLN A 38 -21.24 -5.79 0.67
N VAL A 39 -20.72 -5.87 -0.55
CA VAL A 39 -21.50 -5.71 -1.79
C VAL A 39 -21.74 -7.02 -2.55
N ALA A 40 -21.18 -8.14 -2.07
CA ALA A 40 -21.31 -9.48 -2.65
C ALA A 40 -22.53 -10.23 -2.11
#